data_AF-A0A3D0W9A6-F1
#
_entry.id   AF-A0A3D0W9A6-F1
#
_cell.length_a   1.000
_cell.length_b   1.000
_cell.length_c   1.000
_cell.angle_alpha   90.00
_cell.angle_beta   90.00
_cell.angle_gamma   90.00
#
_symmetry.space_group_name_H-M   'P 1'
#
loop_
_entity.id
_entity.type
_entity.pdbx_description
1 polymer ?
#
loop_
_entity_poly.entity_id
_entity_poly.type
_entity_poly.pdbx_seq_one_letter_code
_entity_poly.pdbx_strand_id
1 'polypeptide(L)'
;MQNKDLPEPGSIARQVEIGGRLRVFDFDGGMIDGARRVWTLIESDIRAVAEAYWRHWIRCFSDTRTWAPYETEKMIDVGVTFLRNRFLDTAGHAWIESIERSVAAAYAADVPPMALLSMINASDRVALDILLKRVPQGDPELAALIDTLMRLSALETDLTVAIYAEHVAFGNDRQREKLAGEFRDKIVSSVERASHEGSALRGQAQAASGSARGMLGKVSEVAAAAEQSAVAMREAAQTAAGLIRAIEDARAEVEAAAEIATRASAQAGAAVETAGTLSD
;
A
#
# COMPACT_ATOMS: atom_id res chain seq x y z
N MET A 1 19.62 -8.13 -2.64
CA MET A 1 18.70 -9.28 -2.71
C MET A 1 17.59 -9.07 -1.73
N GLN A 2 16.34 -9.08 -2.19
CA GLN A 2 15.18 -9.12 -1.29
C GLN A 2 15.20 -10.49 -0.60
N ASN A 3 15.12 -10.53 0.73
CA ASN A 3 15.02 -11.79 1.46
C ASN A 3 13.63 -12.38 1.14
N LYS A 4 13.56 -13.36 0.24
CA LYS A 4 12.30 -14.02 -0.10
C LYS A 4 11.86 -14.85 1.09
N ASP A 5 10.58 -14.80 1.42
CA ASP A 5 10.01 -15.74 2.38
C ASP A 5 10.07 -17.14 1.77
N LEU A 6 10.81 -18.02 2.44
CA LEU A 6 10.93 -19.42 2.07
C LEU A 6 10.09 -20.27 3.02
N PRO A 7 9.49 -21.37 2.53
CA PRO A 7 8.85 -22.36 3.38
C PRO A 7 9.89 -23.01 4.31
N GLU A 8 9.40 -23.66 5.37
CA GLU A 8 10.26 -24.46 6.25
C GLU A 8 10.99 -25.54 5.43
N PRO A 9 12.31 -25.72 5.59
CA PRO A 9 13.05 -26.75 4.86
C PRO A 9 12.43 -28.14 5.01
N GLY A 10 12.23 -28.83 3.89
CA GLY A 10 11.65 -30.17 3.85
C GLY A 10 10.11 -30.17 3.85
N SER A 11 9.46 -29.02 4.06
CA SER A 11 8.01 -28.96 4.18
C SER A 11 7.29 -29.23 2.86
N ILE A 12 7.88 -28.84 1.73
CA ILE A 12 7.34 -29.16 0.40
C ILE A 12 7.62 -30.62 0.06
N ALA A 13 8.84 -31.12 0.30
CA ALA A 13 9.21 -32.51 0.04
C ALA A 13 8.30 -33.50 0.77
N ARG A 14 7.90 -33.19 2.03
CA ARG A 14 6.95 -34.00 2.80
C ARG A 14 5.56 -34.13 2.15
N GLN A 15 5.18 -33.20 1.28
CA GLN A 15 3.89 -33.17 0.60
C GLN A 15 3.94 -33.85 -0.78
N VAL A 16 5.14 -34.14 -1.30
CA VAL A 16 5.31 -34.75 -2.62
C VAL A 16 4.91 -36.23 -2.57
N GLU A 17 3.89 -36.60 -3.34
CA GLU A 17 3.47 -37.99 -3.51
C GLU A 17 4.34 -38.69 -4.57
N ILE A 18 5.49 -39.23 -4.14
CA ILE A 18 6.45 -39.89 -5.03
C ILE A 18 5.90 -41.20 -5.63
N GLY A 19 5.04 -41.92 -4.91
CA GLY A 19 4.51 -43.22 -5.35
C GLY A 19 3.68 -43.10 -6.63
N GLY A 20 2.84 -42.07 -6.76
CA GLY A 20 2.05 -41.79 -7.96
C GLY A 20 2.89 -41.35 -9.14
N ARG A 21 3.94 -40.57 -8.90
CA ARG A 21 4.91 -40.24 -9.94
C ARG A 21 5.63 -41.49 -10.42
N LEU A 22 6.11 -42.34 -9.51
CA LEU A 22 6.74 -43.62 -9.84
C LEU A 22 5.80 -44.52 -10.66
N ARG A 23 4.51 -44.61 -10.33
CA ARG A 23 3.54 -45.39 -11.16
C ARG A 23 3.45 -44.93 -12.61
N VAL A 24 3.75 -43.65 -12.90
CA VAL A 24 3.73 -43.10 -14.26
C VAL A 24 5.05 -43.34 -14.99
N PHE A 25 6.18 -43.14 -14.31
CA PHE A 25 7.52 -43.25 -14.92
C PHE A 25 8.07 -44.69 -14.93
N ASP A 26 7.69 -45.50 -13.95
CA ASP A 26 8.08 -46.91 -13.78
C ASP A 26 6.92 -47.85 -14.15
N PHE A 27 6.36 -47.67 -15.35
CA PHE A 27 5.16 -48.41 -15.80
C PHE A 27 5.40 -49.93 -15.96
N ASP A 28 6.65 -50.34 -16.11
CA ASP A 28 7.10 -51.74 -16.24
C ASP A 28 7.70 -52.30 -14.94
N GLY A 29 7.81 -51.49 -13.88
CA GLY A 29 8.33 -51.89 -12.57
C GLY A 29 9.84 -52.17 -12.54
N GLY A 30 10.58 -51.86 -13.62
CA GLY A 30 12.00 -52.14 -13.76
C GLY A 30 12.92 -50.98 -13.38
N MET A 31 12.38 -49.77 -13.18
CA MET A 31 13.19 -48.55 -13.06
C MET A 31 14.08 -48.55 -11.82
N ILE A 32 13.58 -49.03 -10.67
CA ILE A 32 14.36 -49.04 -9.41
C ILE A 32 15.56 -49.99 -9.53
N ASP A 33 15.36 -51.20 -10.07
CA ASP A 33 16.46 -52.16 -10.23
C ASP A 33 17.41 -51.75 -11.35
N GLY A 34 16.88 -51.18 -12.44
CA GLY A 34 17.67 -50.53 -13.48
C GLY A 34 18.54 -49.41 -12.91
N ALA A 35 18.00 -48.56 -12.04
CA ALA A 35 18.71 -47.44 -11.43
C ALA A 35 19.92 -47.92 -10.62
N ARG A 36 19.74 -48.98 -9.82
CA ARG A 36 20.84 -49.63 -9.09
C ARG A 36 21.87 -50.23 -10.04
N ARG A 37 21.45 -50.83 -11.15
CA ARG A 37 22.39 -51.38 -12.13
C ARG A 37 23.20 -50.28 -12.81
N VAL A 38 22.56 -49.18 -13.20
CA VAL A 38 23.25 -47.98 -13.71
C VAL A 38 24.25 -47.48 -12.67
N TRP A 39 23.88 -47.38 -11.38
CA TRP A 39 24.80 -46.98 -10.32
C TRP A 39 26.08 -47.82 -10.29
N THR A 40 25.96 -49.15 -10.32
CA THR A 40 27.14 -50.04 -10.27
C THR A 40 28.12 -49.81 -11.42
N LEU A 41 27.65 -49.31 -12.56
CA LEU A 41 28.49 -49.03 -13.73
C LEU A 41 29.15 -47.65 -13.66
N ILE A 42 28.49 -46.67 -13.05
CA ILE A 42 28.93 -45.26 -13.05
C ILE A 42 29.53 -44.78 -11.72
N GLU A 43 29.41 -45.56 -10.63
CA GLU A 43 29.80 -45.17 -9.27
C GLU A 43 31.24 -44.65 -9.19
N SER A 44 32.18 -45.31 -9.87
CA SER A 44 33.59 -44.89 -9.87
C SER A 44 33.83 -43.50 -10.46
N ASP A 45 32.93 -43.04 -11.33
CA ASP A 45 33.02 -41.79 -12.07
C ASP A 45 31.93 -40.78 -11.65
N ILE A 46 31.17 -41.08 -10.59
CA ILE A 46 30.00 -40.28 -10.20
C ILE A 46 30.36 -38.84 -9.84
N ARG A 47 31.59 -38.62 -9.37
CA ARG A 47 32.10 -37.28 -9.10
C ARG A 47 32.10 -36.40 -10.34
N ALA A 48 32.46 -36.95 -11.51
CA ALA A 48 32.46 -36.21 -12.77
C ALA A 48 31.04 -35.77 -13.19
N VAL A 49 30.03 -36.57 -12.83
CA VAL A 49 28.61 -36.26 -13.05
C VAL A 49 28.18 -35.07 -12.16
N ALA A 50 28.52 -35.10 -10.87
CA ALA A 50 28.25 -33.99 -9.94
C ALA A 50 29.00 -32.70 -10.35
N GLU A 51 30.26 -32.81 -10.78
CA GLU A 51 31.05 -31.69 -11.29
C GLU A 51 30.47 -31.08 -12.57
N ALA A 52 29.82 -31.87 -13.42
CA ALA A 52 29.16 -31.37 -14.62
C ALA A 52 27.95 -30.48 -14.26
N TYR A 53 27.14 -30.91 -13.30
CA TYR A 53 26.07 -30.08 -12.74
C TYR A 53 26.62 -28.77 -12.18
N TRP A 54 27.64 -28.86 -11.32
CA TRP A 54 28.21 -27.70 -10.62
C TRP A 54 28.87 -26.70 -11.58
N ARG A 55 29.63 -27.17 -12.58
CA ARG A 55 30.19 -26.30 -13.61
C ARG A 55 29.10 -25.58 -14.40
N HIS A 56 27.98 -26.24 -14.67
CA HIS A 56 26.86 -25.61 -15.35
C HIS A 56 26.18 -24.56 -14.46
N TRP A 57 26.03 -24.84 -13.16
CA TRP A 57 25.57 -23.88 -12.17
C TRP A 57 26.43 -22.60 -12.16
N ILE A 58 27.75 -22.75 -12.03
CA ILE A 58 28.68 -21.60 -12.05
C ILE A 58 28.57 -20.84 -13.37
N ARG A 59 28.47 -21.53 -14.51
CA ARG A 59 28.34 -20.87 -15.82
C ARG A 59 27.05 -20.05 -15.94
N CYS A 60 25.93 -20.57 -15.44
CA CYS A 60 24.66 -19.86 -15.49
C CYS A 60 24.60 -18.66 -14.52
N PHE A 61 25.40 -18.67 -13.45
CA PHE A 61 25.33 -17.69 -12.37
C PHE A 61 26.68 -17.07 -11.98
N SER A 62 27.62 -16.98 -12.92
CA SER A 62 29.00 -16.51 -12.67
C SER A 62 29.06 -15.14 -12.01
N ASP A 63 28.05 -14.31 -12.27
CA ASP A 63 28.01 -12.90 -11.89
C ASP A 63 27.46 -12.69 -10.47
N THR A 64 26.94 -13.75 -9.84
CA THR A 64 26.27 -13.66 -8.53
C THR A 64 27.19 -13.87 -7.34
N ARG A 65 28.26 -14.66 -7.49
CA ARG A 65 29.17 -15.00 -6.38
C ARG A 65 30.49 -15.60 -6.87
N THR A 66 31.60 -15.17 -6.29
CA THR A 66 32.89 -15.88 -6.39
C THR A 66 32.91 -17.02 -5.38
N TRP A 67 33.04 -18.26 -5.86
CA TRP A 67 33.10 -19.46 -5.02
C TRP A 67 34.55 -19.80 -4.70
N ALA A 68 34.87 -19.93 -3.41
CA ALA A 68 36.18 -20.44 -3.03
C ALA A 68 36.32 -21.92 -3.43
N PRO A 69 37.54 -22.41 -3.72
CA PRO A 69 37.75 -23.81 -4.12
C PRO A 69 37.17 -24.83 -3.13
N TYR A 70 37.32 -24.59 -1.82
CA TYR A 70 36.78 -25.49 -0.79
C TYR A 70 35.24 -25.51 -0.73
N GLU A 71 34.57 -24.39 -1.09
CA GLU A 71 33.11 -24.34 -1.17
C GLU A 71 32.62 -25.12 -2.39
N THR A 72 33.34 -25.04 -3.52
CA THR A 72 33.08 -25.83 -4.72
C THR A 72 33.17 -27.33 -4.42
N GLU A 73 34.25 -27.76 -3.75
CA GLU A 73 34.45 -29.16 -3.35
C GLU A 73 33.29 -29.67 -2.50
N LYS A 74 32.87 -28.89 -1.50
CA LYS A 74 31.73 -29.23 -0.65
C LYS A 74 30.43 -29.38 -1.45
N MET A 75 30.19 -28.52 -2.44
CA MET A 75 29.00 -28.61 -3.29
C MET A 75 29.02 -29.84 -4.20
N ILE A 76 30.20 -30.23 -4.68
CA ILE A 76 30.38 -31.48 -5.45
C ILE A 76 30.09 -32.70 -4.56
N ASP A 77 30.59 -32.73 -3.32
CA ASP A 77 30.33 -33.84 -2.39
C ASP A 77 28.85 -33.99 -2.03
N VAL A 78 28.14 -32.86 -1.89
CA VAL A 78 26.68 -32.84 -1.75
C VAL A 78 26.01 -33.40 -3.01
N GLY A 79 26.49 -33.04 -4.20
CA GLY A 79 26.02 -33.58 -5.47
C GLY A 79 26.24 -35.10 -5.61
N VAL A 80 27.36 -35.63 -5.11
CA VAL A 80 27.60 -37.08 -5.09
C VAL A 80 26.59 -37.80 -4.19
N THR A 81 26.29 -37.22 -3.02
CA THR A 81 25.27 -37.76 -2.11
C THR A 81 23.87 -37.72 -2.74
N PHE A 82 23.54 -36.62 -3.43
CA PHE A 82 22.31 -36.49 -4.20
C PHE A 82 22.17 -37.60 -5.24
N LEU A 83 23.21 -37.81 -6.06
CA LEU A 83 23.20 -38.83 -7.11
C LEU A 83 23.11 -40.24 -6.52
N ARG A 84 23.80 -40.50 -5.40
CA ARG A 84 23.67 -41.78 -4.70
C ARG A 84 22.21 -42.07 -4.32
N ASN A 85 21.51 -41.10 -3.75
CA ASN A 85 20.10 -41.26 -3.38
C ASN A 85 19.21 -41.40 -4.63
N ARG A 86 19.46 -40.62 -5.70
CA ARG A 86 18.74 -40.73 -6.98
C ARG A 86 18.73 -42.16 -7.52
N PHE A 87 19.86 -42.85 -7.47
CA PHE A 87 19.99 -44.19 -8.05
C PHE A 87 19.71 -45.34 -7.07
N LEU A 88 20.05 -45.20 -5.79
CA LEU A 88 19.93 -46.29 -4.81
C LEU A 88 18.65 -46.22 -3.96
N ASP A 89 18.08 -45.02 -3.82
CA ASP A 89 16.92 -44.70 -3.01
C ASP A 89 15.93 -43.82 -3.79
N THR A 90 15.59 -44.23 -5.01
CA THR A 90 14.76 -43.47 -5.97
C THR A 90 13.35 -43.17 -5.45
N ALA A 91 12.83 -43.97 -4.53
CA ALA A 91 11.53 -43.73 -3.85
C ALA A 91 11.69 -43.02 -2.49
N GLY A 92 12.92 -42.71 -2.10
CA GLY A 92 13.27 -42.18 -0.81
C GLY A 92 13.03 -40.68 -0.67
N HIS A 93 12.60 -40.29 0.53
CA HIS A 93 12.37 -38.88 0.86
C HIS A 93 13.67 -38.06 0.84
N ALA A 94 14.81 -38.68 1.17
CA ALA A 94 16.10 -37.99 1.19
C ALA A 94 16.49 -37.41 -0.18
N TRP A 95 16.11 -38.09 -1.27
CA TRP A 95 16.32 -37.57 -2.61
C TRP A 95 15.45 -36.34 -2.87
N ILE A 96 14.16 -36.42 -2.55
CA ILE A 96 13.19 -35.32 -2.73
C ILE A 96 13.58 -34.09 -1.90
N GLU A 97 13.98 -34.26 -0.65
CA GLU A 97 14.48 -33.16 0.19
C GLU A 97 15.74 -32.51 -0.41
N SER A 98 16.58 -33.30 -1.08
CA SER A 98 17.76 -32.77 -1.75
C SER A 98 17.38 -31.95 -3.00
N ILE A 99 16.35 -32.37 -3.74
CA ILE A 99 15.76 -31.56 -4.82
C ILE A 99 15.19 -30.26 -4.24
N GLU A 100 14.42 -30.32 -3.14
CA GLU A 100 13.86 -29.13 -2.49
C GLU A 100 14.95 -28.15 -2.05
N ARG A 101 16.05 -28.62 -1.45
CA ARG A 101 17.16 -27.72 -1.06
C ARG A 101 17.76 -27.00 -2.28
N SER A 102 17.97 -27.70 -3.38
CA SER A 102 18.49 -27.12 -4.63
C SER A 102 17.51 -26.11 -5.23
N VAL A 103 16.21 -26.43 -5.25
CA VAL A 103 15.15 -25.55 -5.73
C VAL A 103 15.02 -24.31 -4.84
N ALA A 104 15.05 -24.45 -3.52
CA ALA A 104 14.98 -23.34 -2.57
C ALA A 104 16.16 -22.37 -2.76
N ALA A 105 17.38 -22.89 -2.92
CA ALA A 105 18.56 -22.08 -3.19
C ALA A 105 18.44 -21.32 -4.52
N ALA A 106 17.97 -22.00 -5.58
CA ALA A 106 17.73 -21.40 -6.88
C ALA A 106 16.64 -20.32 -6.83
N TYR A 107 15.49 -20.62 -6.23
CA TYR A 107 14.37 -19.69 -6.08
C TYR A 107 14.78 -18.44 -5.29
N ALA A 108 15.55 -18.60 -4.21
CA ALA A 108 16.08 -17.48 -3.41
C ALA A 108 17.07 -16.60 -4.19
N ALA A 109 17.77 -17.18 -5.18
CA ALA A 109 18.72 -16.50 -6.05
C ALA A 109 18.12 -16.02 -7.39
N ASP A 110 16.79 -16.03 -7.53
CA ASP A 110 16.08 -15.64 -8.76
C ASP A 110 16.49 -16.46 -10.00
N VAL A 111 16.92 -17.70 -9.78
CA VAL A 111 17.26 -18.64 -10.84
C VAL A 111 15.99 -19.18 -11.49
N PRO A 112 15.81 -19.02 -12.82
CA PRO A 112 14.62 -19.55 -13.48
C PRO A 112 14.63 -21.08 -13.52
N PRO A 113 13.46 -21.75 -13.49
CA PRO A 113 13.35 -23.22 -13.53
C PRO A 113 14.10 -23.83 -14.72
N MET A 114 14.04 -23.17 -15.89
CA MET A 114 14.71 -23.63 -17.10
C MET A 114 16.23 -23.79 -16.92
N ALA A 115 16.87 -22.96 -16.09
CA ALA A 115 18.30 -23.09 -15.81
C ALA A 115 18.59 -24.29 -14.90
N LEU A 116 17.73 -24.59 -13.91
CA LEU A 116 17.85 -25.83 -13.14
C LEU A 116 17.76 -27.07 -14.05
N LEU A 117 16.79 -27.07 -14.97
CA LEU A 117 16.62 -28.18 -15.92
C LEU A 117 17.83 -28.35 -16.85
N SER A 118 18.48 -27.25 -17.26
CA SER A 118 19.69 -27.35 -18.08
C SER A 118 20.88 -27.95 -17.32
N MET A 119 20.96 -27.75 -16.00
CA MET A 119 21.99 -28.35 -15.15
C MET A 119 21.77 -29.84 -14.94
N ILE A 120 20.50 -30.25 -14.76
CA ILE A 120 20.12 -31.67 -14.74
C ILE A 120 20.55 -32.34 -16.04
N ASN A 121 20.23 -31.73 -17.20
CA ASN A 121 20.65 -32.25 -18.49
C ASN A 121 22.18 -32.33 -18.63
N ALA A 122 22.93 -31.33 -18.14
CA ALA A 122 24.40 -31.35 -18.19
C ALA A 122 24.99 -32.52 -17.39
N SER A 123 24.41 -32.81 -16.21
CA SER A 123 24.75 -33.97 -15.38
C SER A 123 24.44 -35.29 -16.11
N ASP A 124 23.22 -35.43 -16.62
CA ASP A 124 22.75 -36.66 -17.27
C ASP A 124 23.52 -36.99 -18.55
N ARG A 125 23.97 -35.97 -19.30
CA ARG A 125 24.85 -36.17 -20.47
C ARG A 125 26.17 -36.84 -20.08
N VAL A 126 26.77 -36.44 -18.96
CA VAL A 126 28.02 -37.05 -18.47
C VAL A 126 27.77 -38.46 -17.96
N ALA A 127 26.66 -38.69 -17.25
CA ALA A 127 26.27 -40.05 -16.83
C ALA A 127 26.06 -40.98 -18.03
N LEU A 128 25.40 -40.50 -19.09
CA LEU A 128 25.21 -41.25 -20.33
C LEU A 128 26.54 -41.54 -21.03
N ASP A 129 27.44 -40.55 -21.13
CA ASP A 129 28.77 -40.75 -21.74
C ASP A 129 29.60 -41.78 -20.98
N ILE A 130 29.51 -41.82 -19.65
CA ILE A 130 30.17 -42.85 -18.82
C ILE A 130 29.54 -44.22 -19.07
N LEU A 131 28.20 -44.30 -19.06
CA LEU A 131 27.46 -45.53 -19.31
C LEU A 131 27.84 -46.15 -20.67
N LEU A 132 27.87 -45.34 -21.73
CA LEU A 132 28.25 -45.77 -23.08
C LEU A 132 29.70 -46.25 -23.20
N LYS A 133 30.60 -45.81 -22.30
CA LYS A 133 32.00 -46.29 -22.24
C LYS A 133 32.14 -47.59 -21.45
N ARG A 134 31.26 -47.83 -20.49
CA ARG A 134 31.31 -48.98 -19.57
C ARG A 134 30.60 -50.21 -20.13
N VAL A 135 29.57 -50.00 -20.94
CA VAL A 135 28.78 -51.08 -21.54
C VAL A 135 29.22 -51.30 -23.00
N PRO A 136 29.59 -52.53 -23.40
CA PRO A 136 29.99 -52.82 -24.78
C PRO A 136 28.92 -52.47 -25.80
N GLN A 137 29.34 -52.00 -26.98
CA GLN A 137 28.41 -51.83 -28.10
C GLN A 137 27.81 -53.18 -28.51
N GLY A 138 26.48 -53.22 -28.64
CA GLY A 138 25.74 -54.44 -28.97
C GLY A 138 25.31 -55.27 -27.76
N ASP A 139 25.65 -54.85 -26.54
CA ASP A 139 25.07 -55.43 -25.32
C ASP A 139 23.55 -55.21 -25.34
N PRO A 140 22.73 -56.29 -25.24
CA PRO A 140 21.27 -56.17 -25.26
C PRO A 140 20.73 -55.34 -24.09
N GLU A 141 21.47 -55.19 -23.00
CA GLU A 141 21.05 -54.43 -21.82
C GLU A 141 21.23 -52.91 -21.98
N LEU A 142 22.06 -52.47 -22.94
CA LEU A 142 22.39 -51.05 -23.09
C LEU A 142 21.15 -50.20 -23.32
N ALA A 143 20.21 -50.66 -24.14
CA ALA A 143 18.97 -49.94 -24.41
C ALA A 143 18.13 -49.76 -23.13
N ALA A 144 18.03 -50.79 -22.28
CA ALA A 144 17.28 -50.72 -21.02
C ALA A 144 17.95 -49.81 -19.98
N LEU A 145 19.29 -49.79 -19.94
CA LEU A 145 20.04 -48.89 -19.05
C LEU A 145 19.91 -47.42 -19.46
N ILE A 146 19.93 -47.14 -20.77
CA ILE A 146 19.69 -45.79 -21.31
C ILE A 146 18.25 -45.34 -21.00
N ASP A 147 17.26 -46.20 -21.26
CA ASP A 147 15.86 -45.92 -20.95
C ASP A 147 15.66 -45.61 -19.45
N THR A 148 16.25 -46.41 -18.57
CA THR A 148 16.26 -46.14 -17.11
C THR A 148 16.83 -44.76 -16.79
N LEU A 149 17.99 -44.40 -17.35
CA LEU A 149 18.61 -43.09 -17.11
C LEU A 149 17.70 -41.93 -17.59
N MET A 150 17.06 -42.09 -18.74
CA MET A 150 16.12 -41.10 -19.29
C MET A 150 14.87 -40.95 -18.40
N ARG A 151 14.29 -42.05 -17.92
CA ARG A 151 13.13 -42.02 -17.02
C ARG A 151 13.46 -41.40 -15.67
N LEU A 152 14.62 -41.70 -15.10
CA LEU A 152 15.12 -41.03 -13.88
C LEU A 152 15.29 -39.52 -14.08
N SER A 153 15.84 -39.11 -15.23
CA SER A 153 15.99 -37.68 -15.58
C SER A 153 14.64 -36.98 -15.71
N ALA A 154 13.67 -37.64 -16.36
CA ALA A 154 12.31 -37.12 -16.52
C ALA A 154 11.59 -36.99 -15.18
N LEU A 155 11.72 -37.97 -14.29
CA LEU A 155 11.18 -37.93 -12.93
C LEU A 155 11.82 -36.80 -12.11
N GLU A 156 13.15 -36.64 -12.16
CA GLU A 156 13.83 -35.53 -11.47
C GLU A 156 13.37 -34.16 -11.99
N THR A 157 13.19 -34.04 -13.30
CA THR A 157 12.69 -32.82 -13.95
C THR A 157 11.28 -32.47 -13.47
N ASP A 158 10.37 -33.45 -13.46
CA ASP A 158 9.00 -33.29 -12.98
C ASP A 158 8.95 -32.89 -11.49
N LEU A 159 9.73 -33.57 -10.64
CA LEU A 159 9.87 -33.22 -9.23
C LEU A 159 10.40 -31.80 -9.04
N THR A 160 11.44 -31.43 -9.79
CA THR A 160 12.06 -30.10 -9.72
C THR A 160 11.06 -29.00 -10.09
N VAL A 161 10.29 -29.18 -11.17
CA VAL A 161 9.28 -28.22 -11.62
C VAL A 161 8.14 -28.11 -10.61
N ALA A 162 7.65 -29.24 -10.10
CA ALA A 162 6.58 -29.27 -9.12
C ALA A 162 6.97 -28.53 -7.83
N ILE A 163 8.15 -28.85 -7.28
CA ILE A 163 8.65 -28.20 -6.06
C ILE A 163 8.89 -26.70 -6.29
N TYR A 164 9.40 -26.31 -7.47
CA TYR A 164 9.60 -24.89 -7.79
C TYR A 164 8.26 -24.14 -7.84
N ALA A 165 7.22 -24.74 -8.43
CA ALA A 165 5.89 -24.15 -8.48
C ALA A 165 5.32 -23.90 -7.06
N GLU A 166 5.53 -24.83 -6.13
CA GLU A 166 5.14 -24.65 -4.72
C GLU A 166 5.88 -23.50 -4.04
N HIS A 167 7.17 -23.31 -4.29
CA HIS A 167 7.91 -22.14 -3.81
C HIS A 167 7.35 -20.83 -4.36
N VAL A 168 6.99 -20.79 -5.65
CA VAL A 168 6.35 -19.62 -6.27
C VAL A 168 4.99 -19.34 -5.63
N ALA A 169 4.16 -20.37 -5.43
CA ALA A 169 2.86 -20.24 -4.80
C ALA A 169 2.98 -19.70 -3.37
N PHE A 170 3.87 -20.28 -2.56
CA PHE A 170 4.15 -19.81 -1.21
C PHE A 170 4.59 -18.34 -1.17
N GLY A 171 5.52 -17.96 -2.05
CA GLY A 171 6.00 -16.56 -2.13
C GLY A 171 4.89 -15.58 -2.51
N ASN A 172 4.03 -15.94 -3.47
CA ASN A 172 2.89 -15.13 -3.88
C ASN A 172 1.86 -14.97 -2.75
N ASP A 173 1.61 -16.03 -1.99
CA ASP A 173 0.69 -16.04 -0.86
C ASP A 173 1.20 -15.11 0.26
N ARG A 174 2.49 -15.17 0.59
CA ARG A 174 3.12 -14.27 1.56
C ARG A 174 3.11 -12.81 1.11
N GLN A 175 3.40 -12.55 -0.17
CA GLN A 175 3.32 -11.20 -0.71
C GLN A 175 1.89 -10.65 -0.62
N ARG A 176 0.88 -11.47 -0.93
CA ARG A 176 -0.54 -11.07 -0.81
C ARG A 176 -0.94 -10.82 0.63
N GLU A 177 -0.50 -11.65 1.57
CA GLU A 177 -0.75 -11.46 3.01
C GLU A 177 -0.15 -10.14 3.51
N LYS A 178 1.09 -9.84 3.12
CA LYS A 178 1.76 -8.57 3.44
C LYS A 178 1.02 -7.36 2.89
N LEU A 179 0.66 -7.39 1.61
CA LEU A 179 -0.10 -6.30 0.97
C LEU A 179 -1.48 -6.10 1.61
N ALA A 180 -2.16 -7.18 1.99
CA ALA A 180 -3.43 -7.11 2.71
C ALA A 180 -3.27 -6.51 4.11
N GLY A 181 -2.17 -6.81 4.82
CA GLY A 181 -1.80 -6.17 6.07
C GLY A 181 -1.59 -4.67 5.92
N GLU A 182 -0.71 -4.26 5.01
CA GLU A 182 -0.44 -2.85 4.72
C GLU A 182 -1.70 -2.08 4.29
N PHE A 183 -2.58 -2.71 3.55
CA PHE A 183 -3.87 -2.13 3.17
C PHE A 183 -4.77 -1.89 4.38
N ARG A 184 -4.91 -2.87 5.28
CA ARG A 184 -5.71 -2.71 6.51
C ARG A 184 -5.17 -1.57 7.38
N ASP A 185 -3.86 -1.48 7.55
CA ASP A 185 -3.23 -0.42 8.36
C ASP A 185 -3.46 0.98 7.76
N LYS A 186 -3.39 1.09 6.42
CA LYS A 186 -3.71 2.34 5.71
C LYS A 186 -5.18 2.75 5.85
N ILE A 187 -6.10 1.79 5.87
CA ILE A 187 -7.53 2.07 6.09
C ILE A 187 -7.76 2.56 7.51
N VAL A 188 -7.22 1.86 8.52
CA VAL A 188 -7.35 2.25 9.94
C VAL A 188 -6.83 3.67 10.15
N SER A 189 -5.60 3.95 9.71
CA SER A 189 -5.00 5.29 9.86
C SER A 189 -5.76 6.38 9.09
N SER A 190 -6.42 6.05 7.98
CA SER A 190 -7.23 7.03 7.22
C SER A 190 -8.58 7.31 7.90
N VAL A 191 -9.21 6.29 8.49
CA VAL A 191 -10.45 6.45 9.28
C VAL A 191 -10.18 7.26 10.54
N GLU A 192 -9.07 7.00 11.24
CA GLU A 192 -8.65 7.78 12.41
C GLU A 192 -8.42 9.24 12.05
N ARG A 193 -7.72 9.52 10.94
CA ARG A 193 -7.48 10.87 10.44
C ARG A 193 -8.79 11.59 10.09
N ALA A 194 -9.67 10.94 9.35
CA ALA A 194 -10.98 11.49 8.99
C ALA A 194 -11.85 11.78 10.23
N SER A 195 -11.78 10.91 11.25
CA SER A 195 -12.49 11.11 12.52
C SER A 195 -11.94 12.32 13.29
N HIS A 196 -10.62 12.47 13.34
CA HIS A 196 -9.96 13.62 13.94
C HIS A 196 -10.31 14.92 13.21
N GLU A 197 -10.21 14.94 11.88
CA GLU A 197 -10.59 16.08 11.03
C GLU A 197 -12.07 16.44 11.19
N GLY A 198 -12.97 15.44 11.23
CA GLY A 198 -14.39 15.65 11.47
C GLY A 198 -14.70 16.19 12.88
N SER A 199 -13.90 15.81 13.89
CA SER A 199 -14.00 16.41 15.22
C SER A 199 -13.56 17.88 15.23
N ALA A 200 -12.44 18.19 14.57
CA ALA A 200 -11.95 19.55 14.45
C ALA A 200 -12.93 20.46 13.70
N LEU A 201 -13.49 19.98 12.58
CA LEU A 201 -14.48 20.71 11.79
C LEU A 201 -15.75 21.00 12.59
N ARG A 202 -16.24 20.03 13.39
CA ARG A 202 -17.38 20.26 14.30
C ARG A 202 -17.07 21.34 15.32
N GLY A 203 -15.88 21.35 15.91
CA GLY A 203 -15.43 22.41 16.82
C GLY A 203 -15.41 23.79 16.16
N GLN A 204 -14.88 23.89 14.95
CA GLN A 204 -14.88 25.15 14.17
C GLN A 204 -16.29 25.62 13.84
N ALA A 205 -17.19 24.72 13.42
CA ALA A 205 -18.58 25.05 13.14
C ALA A 205 -19.32 25.57 14.39
N GLN A 206 -19.08 24.96 15.55
CA GLN A 206 -19.63 25.43 16.84
C GLN A 206 -19.12 26.83 17.19
N ALA A 207 -17.81 27.08 17.05
CA ALA A 207 -17.22 28.40 17.31
C ALA A 207 -17.76 29.48 16.36
N ALA A 208 -17.86 29.17 15.06
CA ALA A 208 -18.42 30.08 14.06
C ALA A 208 -19.90 30.40 14.35
N SER A 209 -20.70 29.39 14.70
CA SER A 209 -22.10 29.58 15.09
C SER A 209 -22.24 30.45 16.35
N GLY A 210 -21.37 30.23 17.35
CA GLY A 210 -21.31 31.06 18.55
C GLY A 210 -20.99 32.52 18.23
N SER A 211 -20.00 32.77 17.39
CA SER A 211 -19.63 34.11 16.93
C SER A 211 -20.77 34.79 16.17
N ALA A 212 -21.43 34.08 15.24
CA ALA A 212 -22.56 34.61 14.49
C ALA A 212 -23.74 35.01 15.41
N ARG A 213 -24.07 34.18 16.42
CA ARG A 213 -25.09 34.52 17.42
C ARG A 213 -24.68 35.71 18.28
N GLY A 214 -23.40 35.80 18.67
CA GLY A 214 -22.85 36.94 19.40
C GLY A 214 -22.97 38.23 18.60
N MET A 215 -22.61 38.20 17.31
CA MET A 215 -22.78 39.32 16.39
C MET A 215 -24.25 39.72 16.25
N LEU A 216 -25.17 38.76 16.07
CA LEU A 216 -26.61 39.04 16.03
C LEU A 216 -27.11 39.71 17.30
N GLY A 217 -26.68 39.23 18.48
CA GLY A 217 -27.02 39.85 19.76
C GLY A 217 -26.54 41.31 19.84
N LYS A 218 -25.32 41.59 19.38
CA LYS A 218 -24.79 42.97 19.34
C LYS A 218 -25.50 43.85 18.33
N VAL A 219 -25.85 43.32 17.15
CA VAL A 219 -26.67 44.06 16.18
C VAL A 219 -28.06 44.35 16.76
N SER A 220 -28.68 43.41 17.48
CA SER A 220 -29.94 43.65 18.18
C SER A 220 -29.83 44.71 19.28
N GLU A 221 -28.75 44.72 20.07
CA GLU A 221 -28.48 45.79 21.06
C GLU A 221 -28.34 47.15 20.37
N VAL A 222 -27.57 47.23 19.27
CA VAL A 222 -27.39 48.47 18.50
C VAL A 222 -28.71 48.93 17.88
N ALA A 223 -29.51 48.01 17.34
CA ALA A 223 -30.83 48.34 16.79
C ALA A 223 -31.78 48.86 17.87
N ALA A 224 -31.80 48.26 19.06
CA ALA A 224 -32.59 48.75 20.17
C ALA A 224 -32.13 50.15 20.63
N ALA A 225 -30.83 50.39 20.71
CA ALA A 225 -30.28 51.71 21.04
C ALA A 225 -30.60 52.75 19.96
N ALA A 226 -30.57 52.37 18.68
CA ALA A 226 -30.97 53.21 17.56
C ALA A 226 -32.47 53.57 17.62
N GLU A 227 -33.34 52.60 17.95
CA GLU A 227 -34.78 52.85 18.13
C GLU A 227 -35.03 53.81 19.29
N GLN A 228 -34.37 53.61 20.43
CA GLN A 228 -34.45 54.55 21.57
C GLN A 228 -33.97 55.95 21.19
N SER A 229 -32.89 56.04 20.41
CA SER A 229 -32.37 57.31 19.91
C SER A 229 -33.37 57.99 18.97
N ALA A 230 -34.01 57.23 18.07
CA ALA A 230 -35.01 57.75 17.15
C ALA A 230 -36.26 58.27 17.88
N VAL A 231 -36.74 57.56 18.91
CA VAL A 231 -37.85 58.02 19.76
C VAL A 231 -37.47 59.31 20.49
N ALA A 232 -36.31 59.37 21.13
CA ALA A 232 -35.83 60.57 21.82
C ALA A 232 -35.69 61.77 20.86
N MET A 233 -35.19 61.55 19.65
CA MET A 233 -35.12 62.59 18.62
C MET A 233 -36.51 63.09 18.20
N ARG A 234 -37.50 62.19 18.10
CA ARG A 234 -38.88 62.56 17.75
C ARG A 234 -39.54 63.38 18.87
N GLU A 235 -39.32 63.01 20.13
CA GLU A 235 -39.78 63.78 21.30
C GLU A 235 -39.13 65.17 21.36
N ALA A 236 -37.82 65.25 21.11
CA ALA A 236 -37.09 66.52 21.04
C ALA A 236 -37.62 67.42 19.92
N ALA A 237 -37.88 66.86 18.73
CA ALA A 237 -38.46 67.61 17.61
C ALA A 237 -39.87 68.13 17.92
N GLN A 238 -40.71 67.32 18.58
CA GLN A 238 -42.05 67.73 18.99
C GLN A 238 -42.00 68.83 20.05
N THR A 239 -41.08 68.74 21.00
CA THR A 239 -40.83 69.78 22.01
C THR A 239 -40.37 71.08 21.36
N ALA A 240 -39.41 71.00 20.42
CA ALA A 240 -38.91 72.16 19.68
C ALA A 240 -40.03 72.82 18.85
N ALA A 241 -40.86 72.04 18.17
CA ALA A 241 -42.01 72.56 17.43
C ALA A 241 -43.02 73.26 18.35
N GLY A 242 -43.28 72.71 19.54
CA GLY A 242 -44.09 73.36 20.57
C GLY A 242 -43.48 74.70 21.03
N LEU A 243 -42.16 74.74 21.26
CA LEU A 243 -41.44 75.95 21.61
C LEU A 243 -41.50 77.01 20.49
N ILE A 244 -41.30 76.62 19.24
CA ILE A 244 -41.37 77.51 18.07
C ILE A 244 -42.76 78.14 18.00
N ARG A 245 -43.82 77.35 18.18
CA ARG A 245 -45.19 77.87 18.18
C ARG A 245 -45.42 78.86 19.31
N ALA A 246 -44.96 78.55 20.53
CA ALA A 246 -45.05 79.47 21.65
C ALA A 246 -44.28 80.79 21.42
N ILE A 247 -43.13 80.73 20.75
CA ILE A 247 -42.37 81.92 20.35
C ILE A 247 -43.13 82.73 19.31
N GLU A 248 -43.74 82.09 18.30
CA GLU A 248 -44.51 82.79 17.27
C GLU A 248 -45.78 83.43 17.86
N ASP A 249 -46.48 82.73 18.75
CA ASP A 249 -47.64 83.27 19.47
C ASP A 249 -47.22 84.50 20.32
N ALA A 250 -46.12 84.40 21.08
CA ALA A 250 -45.58 85.53 21.85
C ALA A 250 -45.15 86.70 20.96
N ARG A 251 -44.58 86.42 19.79
CA ARG A 251 -44.22 87.45 18.80
C ARG A 251 -45.46 88.15 18.24
N ALA A 252 -46.50 87.41 17.91
CA ALA A 252 -47.77 87.97 17.44
C ALA A 252 -48.43 88.86 18.51
N GLU A 253 -48.39 88.44 19.79
CA GLU A 253 -48.84 89.28 20.91
C GLU A 253 -48.03 90.57 21.04
N VAL A 254 -46.70 90.51 20.89
CA VAL A 254 -45.82 91.68 20.91
C VAL A 254 -46.10 92.62 19.74
N GLU A 255 -46.30 92.10 18.52
CA GLU A 255 -46.68 92.91 17.34
C GLU A 255 -48.04 93.61 17.56
N ALA A 256 -49.04 92.89 18.09
CA ALA A 256 -50.33 93.49 18.43
C ALA A 256 -50.20 94.58 19.51
N ALA A 257 -49.39 94.35 20.55
CA ALA A 257 -49.10 95.36 21.56
C ALA A 257 -48.40 96.60 20.97
N ALA A 258 -47.48 96.41 20.02
CA ALA A 258 -46.81 97.50 19.31
C ALA A 258 -47.76 98.30 18.41
N GLU A 259 -48.71 97.66 17.73
CA GLU A 259 -49.76 98.35 16.98
C GLU A 259 -50.65 99.20 17.90
N ILE A 260 -51.06 98.65 19.05
CA ILE A 260 -51.84 99.38 20.05
C ILE A 260 -51.04 100.59 20.55
N ALA A 261 -49.76 100.40 20.89
CA ALA A 261 -48.89 101.49 21.32
C ALA A 261 -48.72 102.57 20.24
N THR A 262 -48.59 102.17 18.97
CA THR A 262 -48.49 103.10 17.82
C THR A 262 -49.79 103.89 17.65
N ARG A 263 -50.94 103.22 17.73
CA ARG A 263 -52.27 103.83 17.63
C ARG A 263 -52.52 104.80 18.79
N ALA A 264 -52.19 104.39 20.01
CA ALA A 264 -52.26 105.25 21.20
C ALA A 264 -51.35 106.48 21.05
N SER A 265 -50.14 106.31 20.51
CA SER A 265 -49.21 107.41 20.24
C SER A 265 -49.75 108.38 19.19
N ALA A 266 -50.33 107.86 18.09
CA ALA A 266 -50.95 108.69 17.05
C ALA A 266 -52.17 109.45 17.60
N GLN A 267 -53.00 108.80 18.42
CA GLN A 267 -54.17 109.41 19.05
C GLN A 267 -53.77 110.48 20.08
N ALA A 268 -52.69 110.25 20.84
CA ALA A 268 -52.08 111.27 21.69
C ALA A 268 -51.51 112.43 20.87
N GLY A 269 -50.88 112.16 19.72
CA GLY A 269 -50.41 113.21 18.79
C GLY A 269 -51.56 114.07 18.24
N ALA A 270 -52.64 113.45 17.78
CA ALA A 270 -53.84 114.15 17.33
C ALA A 270 -54.50 114.96 18.46
N ALA A 271 -54.46 114.48 19.70
CA ALA A 271 -54.92 115.23 20.88
C ALA A 271 -54.05 116.48 21.14
N VAL A 272 -52.73 116.41 20.92
CA VAL A 272 -51.82 117.57 21.00
C VAL A 272 -52.08 118.55 19.86
N GLU A 273 -52.30 118.06 18.64
CA GLU A 273 -52.60 118.92 17.48
C GLU A 273 -53.95 119.64 17.64
N THR A 274 -54.99 118.92 18.10
CA THR A 274 -56.30 119.54 18.40
C THR A 274 -56.22 120.53 19.56
N ALA A 275 -55.41 120.27 20.59
CA ALA A 275 -55.11 121.26 21.63
C ALA A 275 -54.36 122.48 21.08
N GLY A 276 -53.48 122.29 20.08
CA GLY A 276 -52.80 123.37 19.36
C GLY A 276 -53.75 124.22 18.52
N THR A 277 -54.72 123.61 17.83
CA THR A 277 -55.73 124.33 17.04
C THR A 277 -56.77 125.06 17.88
N LEU A 278 -56.94 124.72 19.16
CA LEU A 278 -57.77 125.46 20.11
C LEU A 278 -57.04 126.66 20.74
N SER A 279 -55.75 126.82 20.45
CA SER A 279 -54.87 127.79 21.09
C SER A 279 -54.53 129.01 20.21
N ASP A 280 -55.16 129.13 19.04
CA ASP A 280 -55.22 130.30 18.15
C ASP A 280 -56.70 130.75 17.97
#